data_AF-A0A5D2W0H9-F1
#
_entry.id   AF-A0A5D2W0H9-F1
#
_cell.length_a   1.000
_cell.length_b   1.000
_cell.length_c   1.000
_cell.angle_alpha   90.00
_cell.angle_beta   90.00
_cell.angle_gamma   90.00
#
_symmetry.space_group_name_H-M   'P 1'
#
loop_
_entity.id
_entity.type
_entity.pdbx_description
1 polymer ?
#
loop_
_entity_poly.entity_id
_entity_poly.type
_entity_poly.pdbx_seq_one_letter_code
_entity_poly.pdbx_strand_id
1 'polypeptide(L)'
;MRHYDLLPKKGWEVDVDAVETLADENTAAMVIINPGNPCWNVCSYEHLNKVAETARKLGILVIADEAYDNLTFGSTPYVPMRVFGLTLPILTMGSISKRWVVPGWRLWWLVTSDPNGLLQKSGVIDSITGFLNISSDPATFIQAAIPQILENTKEDFF
;
A
#
# COMPACT_ATOMS: atom_id res chain seq x y z
N MET A 1 16.35 0.81 -7.78
CA MET A 1 15.31 -0.11 -7.26
C MET A 1 15.95 -1.49 -7.13
N ARG A 2 15.80 -2.14 -5.97
CA ARG A 2 16.27 -3.52 -5.73
C ARG A 2 15.04 -4.42 -5.62
N HIS A 3 15.16 -5.67 -6.07
CA HIS A 3 14.09 -6.65 -6.02
C HIS A 3 14.39 -7.71 -4.97
N TYR A 4 13.37 -8.08 -4.20
CA TYR A 4 13.39 -9.22 -3.29
C TYR A 4 12.42 -10.29 -3.81
N ASP A 5 12.65 -11.54 -3.45
CA ASP A 5 11.82 -12.65 -3.89
C ASP A 5 10.59 -12.84 -2.99
N LEU A 6 9.53 -13.38 -3.60
CA LEU A 6 8.40 -13.96 -2.88
C LEU A 6 8.58 -15.47 -2.82
N LEU A 7 8.25 -16.09 -1.69
CA LEU A 7 8.52 -17.50 -1.43
C LEU A 7 7.33 -18.39 -1.89
N PRO A 8 7.40 -19.09 -3.04
CA PRO A 8 6.23 -19.81 -3.57
C PRO A 8 5.77 -20.94 -2.66
N LYS A 9 6.73 -21.59 -1.97
CA LYS A 9 6.48 -22.68 -1.01
C LYS A 9 5.86 -22.19 0.30
N LYS A 10 5.83 -20.88 0.54
CA LYS A 10 5.20 -20.23 1.70
C LYS A 10 4.07 -19.31 1.26
N GLY A 11 3.31 -19.69 0.21
CA GLY A 11 2.17 -18.91 -0.24
C GLY A 11 2.51 -17.53 -0.78
N TRP A 12 3.72 -17.35 -1.32
CA TRP A 12 4.23 -16.08 -1.85
C TRP A 12 4.43 -14.98 -0.79
N GLU A 13 4.71 -15.38 0.46
CA GLU A 13 5.23 -14.49 1.48
C GLU A 13 6.51 -13.76 1.04
N VAL A 14 6.71 -12.53 1.52
CA VAL A 14 7.94 -11.75 1.35
C VAL A 14 9.12 -12.49 1.98
N ASP A 15 10.21 -12.64 1.25
CA ASP A 15 11.48 -13.08 1.84
C ASP A 15 12.13 -11.94 2.65
N VAL A 16 11.73 -11.81 3.91
CA VAL A 16 12.22 -10.76 4.81
C VAL A 16 13.72 -10.84 5.07
N ASP A 17 14.31 -12.04 5.04
CA ASP A 17 15.75 -12.24 5.22
C ASP A 17 16.53 -11.70 4.00
N ALA A 18 15.99 -11.92 2.80
CA ALA A 18 16.50 -11.30 1.58
C ALA A 18 16.37 -9.78 1.62
N VAL A 19 15.24 -9.24 2.11
CA VAL A 19 15.06 -7.79 2.28
C VAL A 19 16.13 -7.20 3.21
N GLU A 20 16.39 -7.82 4.36
CA GLU A 20 17.44 -7.35 5.29
C GLU A 20 18.83 -7.39 4.64
N THR A 21 19.12 -8.41 3.85
CA THR A 21 20.43 -8.56 3.17
C THR A 21 20.61 -7.55 2.03
N LEU A 22 19.53 -7.19 1.34
CA LEU A 22 19.54 -6.23 0.21
C LEU A 22 19.56 -4.77 0.66
N ALA A 23 19.17 -4.50 1.90
CA ALA A 23 19.12 -3.15 2.42
C ALA A 23 20.52 -2.60 2.69
N ASP A 24 20.75 -1.37 2.22
CA ASP A 24 21.93 -0.56 2.50
C ASP A 24 21.51 0.83 3.01
N GLU A 25 22.49 1.70 3.29
CA GLU A 25 22.28 3.07 3.76
C GLU A 25 21.50 3.96 2.79
N ASN A 26 21.36 3.56 1.53
CA ASN A 26 20.59 4.28 0.51
C ASN A 26 19.16 3.74 0.37
N THR A 27 18.75 2.77 1.19
CA THR A 27 17.38 2.23 1.20
C THR A 27 16.45 3.23 1.88
N ALA A 28 15.49 3.78 1.14
CA ALA A 28 14.51 4.71 1.70
C ALA A 28 13.15 4.07 2.02
N ALA A 29 12.78 3.03 1.28
CA ALA A 29 11.45 2.43 1.37
C ALA A 29 11.46 0.97 0.91
N MET A 30 10.47 0.21 1.39
CA MET A 30 10.08 -1.08 0.83
C MET A 30 8.68 -0.96 0.24
N VAL A 31 8.47 -1.55 -0.93
CA VAL A 31 7.14 -1.65 -1.57
C VAL A 31 6.59 -3.04 -1.30
N ILE A 32 5.33 -3.12 -0.87
CA ILE A 32 4.57 -4.36 -0.77
C ILE A 32 3.26 -4.21 -1.54
N ILE A 33 2.85 -5.27 -2.25
CA ILE A 33 1.59 -5.33 -2.98
C ILE A 33 0.73 -6.39 -2.30
N ASN A 34 -0.36 -5.98 -1.64
CA ASN A 34 -1.23 -6.88 -0.89
C ASN A 34 -2.70 -6.40 -0.95
N PRO A 35 -3.63 -7.16 -1.54
CA PRO A 35 -3.44 -8.46 -2.19
C PRO A 35 -2.51 -8.42 -3.42
N GLY A 36 -1.69 -9.47 -3.58
CA GLY A 36 -0.60 -9.48 -4.55
C GLY A 36 -1.06 -9.71 -6.00
N ASN A 37 -0.45 -9.02 -6.96
CA ASN A 37 -0.57 -9.29 -8.39
C ASN A 37 0.85 -9.49 -8.95
N PRO A 38 1.19 -10.62 -9.63
CA PRO A 38 0.31 -11.64 -10.22
C PRO A 38 0.01 -12.87 -9.34
N CYS A 39 0.58 -12.93 -8.13
CA CYS A 39 0.55 -14.15 -7.31
C CYS A 39 -0.78 -14.38 -6.58
N TRP A 40 -1.64 -13.37 -6.50
CA TRP A 40 -2.94 -13.39 -5.81
C TRP A 40 -2.89 -13.85 -4.35
N ASN A 41 -1.73 -13.72 -3.71
CA ASN A 41 -1.57 -13.99 -2.30
C ASN A 41 -2.20 -12.88 -1.46
N VAL A 42 -2.73 -13.28 -0.30
CA VAL A 42 -3.19 -12.38 0.75
C VAL A 42 -2.30 -12.64 1.95
N CYS A 43 -1.50 -11.66 2.34
CA CYS A 43 -0.57 -11.80 3.46
C CYS A 43 -1.33 -11.91 4.78
N SER A 44 -0.93 -12.84 5.65
CA SER A 44 -1.50 -12.95 6.99
C SER A 44 -1.07 -11.77 7.87
N TYR A 45 -1.81 -11.55 8.96
CA TYR A 45 -1.44 -10.57 9.98
C TYR A 45 -0.01 -10.79 10.50
N GLU A 46 0.35 -12.04 10.82
CA GLU A 46 1.65 -12.40 11.35
C GLU A 46 2.77 -12.10 10.35
N HIS A 47 2.52 -12.35 9.06
CA HIS A 47 3.50 -12.05 8.02
C HIS A 47 3.67 -10.54 7.83
N LEU A 48 2.58 -9.77 7.74
CA LEU A 48 2.66 -8.31 7.65
C LEU A 48 3.31 -7.68 8.89
N ASN A 49 3.11 -8.25 10.07
CA ASN A 49 3.79 -7.82 11.28
C ASN A 49 5.31 -8.04 11.18
N LYS A 50 5.77 -9.16 10.61
CA LYS A 50 7.21 -9.38 10.36
C LYS A 50 7.77 -8.36 9.38
N VAL A 51 7.05 -8.11 8.29
CA VAL A 51 7.39 -7.08 7.29
C VAL A 51 7.51 -5.70 7.96
N ALA A 52 6.57 -5.36 8.85
CA ALA A 52 6.59 -4.13 9.62
C ALA A 52 7.82 -4.03 10.53
N GLU A 53 8.10 -5.07 11.32
CA GLU A 53 9.25 -5.09 12.22
C GLU A 53 10.59 -5.02 11.46
N THR A 54 10.70 -5.70 10.32
CA THR A 54 11.88 -5.60 9.45
C THR A 54 12.06 -4.18 8.92
N ALA A 55 11.00 -3.55 8.38
CA ALA A 55 11.08 -2.17 7.90
C ALA A 55 11.46 -1.18 9.01
N ARG A 56 10.88 -1.35 10.22
CA ARG A 56 11.22 -0.56 11.40
C ARG A 56 12.70 -0.71 11.78
N LYS A 57 13.22 -1.95 11.80
CA LYS A 57 14.64 -2.24 12.09
C LYS A 57 15.59 -1.59 11.08
N LEU A 58 15.19 -1.57 9.81
CA LEU A 58 15.94 -0.93 8.73
C LEU A 58 15.78 0.60 8.70
N GLY A 59 14.84 1.16 9.47
CA GLY A 59 14.58 2.60 9.50
C GLY A 59 13.94 3.14 8.21
N ILE A 60 13.22 2.29 7.48
CA ILE A 60 12.60 2.62 6.18
C ILE A 60 11.07 2.67 6.29
N LEU A 61 10.44 3.43 5.40
CA LEU A 61 8.97 3.44 5.28
C LEU A 61 8.46 2.27 4.43
N VAL A 62 7.19 1.90 4.60
CA VAL A 62 6.53 0.93 3.73
C VAL A 62 5.53 1.64 2.81
N ILE A 63 5.66 1.40 1.51
CA ILE A 63 4.66 1.76 0.51
C ILE A 63 3.79 0.53 0.26
N ALA A 64 2.52 0.59 0.65
CA ALA A 64 1.59 -0.51 0.51
C ALA A 64 0.64 -0.27 -0.67
N ASP A 65 0.81 -1.02 -1.75
CA ASP A 65 -0.15 -1.09 -2.85
C ASP A 65 -1.30 -2.03 -2.46
N GLU A 66 -2.42 -1.41 -2.16
CA GLU A 66 -3.66 -2.06 -1.73
C GLU A 66 -4.76 -1.82 -2.77
N ALA A 67 -4.41 -1.67 -4.05
CA ALA A 67 -5.38 -1.46 -5.13
C ALA A 67 -6.36 -2.62 -5.34
N TYR A 68 -6.05 -3.80 -4.81
CA TYR A 68 -6.92 -4.98 -4.77
C TYR A 68 -7.53 -5.21 -3.39
N ASP A 69 -7.52 -4.20 -2.51
CA ASP A 69 -8.27 -4.28 -1.26
C ASP A 69 -9.72 -4.73 -1.54
N ASN A 70 -10.28 -5.54 -0.64
CA ASN A 70 -11.64 -6.10 -0.80
C ASN A 70 -11.83 -7.08 -1.99
N LEU A 71 -10.80 -7.35 -2.80
CA LEU A 71 -10.81 -8.40 -3.83
C LEU A 71 -10.07 -9.66 -3.34
N THR A 72 -10.38 -10.08 -2.10
CA THR A 72 -9.82 -11.26 -1.46
C THR A 72 -10.83 -12.39 -1.43
N PHE A 73 -10.42 -13.57 -1.91
CA PHE A 73 -11.23 -14.78 -1.90
C PHE A 73 -10.63 -15.82 -0.95
N GLY A 74 -11.48 -16.66 -0.36
CA GLY A 74 -11.05 -17.73 0.54
C GLY A 74 -11.15 -17.36 2.03
N SER A 75 -10.36 -18.02 2.86
CA SER A 75 -10.47 -17.94 4.33
C SER A 75 -9.51 -16.96 4.99
N THR A 76 -8.48 -16.48 4.27
CA THR A 76 -7.52 -15.52 4.82
C THR A 76 -8.14 -14.12 4.80
N PRO A 77 -8.37 -13.49 5.96
CA PRO A 77 -8.90 -12.14 5.99
C PRO A 77 -7.87 -11.16 5.44
N TYR A 78 -8.35 -10.18 4.68
CA TYR A 78 -7.53 -9.04 4.30
C TYR A 78 -7.13 -8.22 5.53
N VAL A 79 -5.85 -7.87 5.61
CA VAL A 79 -5.28 -7.02 6.66
C VAL A 79 -4.59 -5.83 5.98
N PRO A 80 -5.07 -4.59 6.17
CA PRO A 80 -4.41 -3.43 5.61
C PRO A 80 -3.11 -3.14 6.36
N MET A 81 -2.06 -2.77 5.63
CA MET A 81 -0.75 -2.49 6.20
C MET A 81 -0.82 -1.36 7.25
N ARG A 82 -1.74 -0.40 7.08
CA ARG A 82 -2.00 0.70 8.02
C ARG A 82 -2.22 0.27 9.47
N VAL A 83 -2.64 -0.97 9.74
CA VAL A 83 -2.75 -1.52 11.11
C VAL A 83 -1.44 -1.40 11.88
N PHE A 84 -0.30 -1.45 11.19
CA PHE A 84 1.05 -1.34 11.76
C PHE A 84 1.60 0.11 11.78
N GLY A 85 0.76 1.12 11.58
CA GLY A 85 1.18 2.53 11.50
C GLY A 85 1.81 3.08 12.79
N LEU A 86 1.58 2.46 13.95
CA LEU A 86 2.28 2.81 15.19
C LEU A 86 3.73 2.27 15.22
N THR A 87 4.02 1.24 14.42
CA THR A 87 5.33 0.58 14.35
C THR A 87 6.28 1.31 13.39
N LEU A 88 5.77 1.78 12.25
CA LEU A 88 6.55 2.48 11.23
C LEU A 88 5.67 3.42 10.39
N PRO A 89 6.26 4.41 9.68
CA PRO A 89 5.51 5.24 8.75
C PRO A 89 5.10 4.44 7.50
N ILE A 90 3.81 4.48 7.16
CA ILE A 90 3.26 3.75 6.02
C ILE A 90 2.58 4.71 5.06
N LEU A 91 2.81 4.48 3.76
CA LEU A 91 2.15 5.15 2.67
C LEU A 91 1.27 4.13 1.91
N THR A 92 -0.04 4.18 2.11
CA THR A 92 -1.00 3.28 1.46
C THR A 92 -1.51 3.87 0.15
N MET A 93 -1.63 3.00 -0.84
CA MET A 93 -2.07 3.28 -2.20
C MET A 93 -3.41 2.54 -2.43
N GLY A 94 -4.51 3.27 -2.64
CA GLY A 94 -5.85 2.71 -2.91
C GLY A 94 -6.58 3.34 -4.10
N SER A 95 -7.35 2.57 -4.87
CA SER A 95 -7.93 2.98 -6.16
C SER A 95 -9.38 2.53 -6.36
N ILE A 96 -10.16 3.27 -7.15
CA ILE A 96 -11.43 2.76 -7.71
C ILE A 96 -11.25 1.81 -8.92
N SER A 97 -10.04 1.68 -9.44
CA SER A 97 -9.78 1.02 -10.73
C SER A 97 -10.20 -0.46 -10.76
N LYS A 98 -10.05 -1.16 -9.64
CA LYS A 98 -10.24 -2.61 -9.56
C LYS A 98 -11.57 -2.96 -8.91
N ARG A 99 -11.77 -2.51 -7.68
CA ARG A 99 -13.00 -2.75 -6.91
C ARG A 99 -14.27 -2.23 -7.62
N TRP A 100 -14.20 -1.11 -8.33
CA TRP A 100 -15.34 -0.56 -9.10
C TRP A 100 -15.26 -0.78 -10.62
N VAL A 101 -14.29 -1.57 -11.11
CA VAL A 101 -14.15 -1.94 -12.54
C VAL A 101 -14.07 -0.72 -13.48
N VAL A 102 -13.48 0.39 -13.02
CA VAL A 102 -13.32 1.64 -13.79
C VAL A 102 -11.86 2.06 -13.95
N PRO A 103 -10.95 1.20 -14.46
CA PRO A 103 -9.53 1.54 -14.58
C PRO A 103 -9.27 2.74 -15.51
N GLY A 104 -10.17 2.99 -16.47
CA GLY A 104 -10.12 4.13 -17.38
C GLY A 104 -10.47 5.48 -16.74
N TRP A 105 -11.02 5.50 -15.53
CA TRP A 105 -11.39 6.74 -14.82
C TRP A 105 -10.20 7.42 -14.16
N ARG A 106 -9.05 6.73 -14.11
CA ARG A 106 -7.74 7.30 -13.72
C ARG A 106 -7.76 7.99 -12.35
N LEU A 107 -8.46 7.42 -11.37
CA LEU A 107 -8.50 7.95 -10.02
C LEU A 107 -7.99 6.94 -8.97
N TRP A 108 -7.13 7.45 -8.11
CA TRP A 108 -6.37 6.75 -7.09
C TRP A 108 -5.94 7.77 -6.00
N TRP A 109 -5.57 7.30 -4.81
CA TRP A 109 -5.18 8.16 -3.70
C TRP A 109 -4.06 7.56 -2.85
N LEU A 110 -3.37 8.45 -2.15
CA LEU A 110 -2.39 8.13 -1.13
C LEU A 110 -2.97 8.40 0.26
N VAL A 111 -2.73 7.49 1.20
CA VAL A 111 -3.07 7.67 2.62
C VAL A 111 -1.81 7.48 3.46
N THR A 112 -1.49 8.47 4.28
CA THR A 112 -0.36 8.40 5.20
C THR A 112 -0.81 7.89 6.56
N SER A 113 -0.07 6.92 7.09
CA SER A 113 -0.27 6.37 8.43
C SER A 113 1.03 6.54 9.20
N ASP A 114 1.15 7.69 9.84
CA ASP A 114 2.37 8.15 10.49
C ASP A 114 2.03 8.99 11.74
N PRO A 115 1.63 8.33 12.84
CA PRO A 115 1.20 9.01 14.07
C PRO A 115 2.34 9.81 14.73
N ASN A 116 3.60 9.50 14.41
CA ASN A 116 4.78 10.19 14.96
C ASN A 116 5.23 11.39 14.09
N GLY A 117 4.59 11.59 12.94
CA GLY A 117 4.87 12.68 12.00
C GLY A 117 6.26 12.59 11.36
N LEU A 118 6.85 11.40 11.24
CA LEU A 118 8.15 11.17 10.61
C LEU A 118 8.18 11.53 9.12
N LEU A 119 7.13 11.20 8.36
CA LEU A 119 6.99 11.55 6.94
C LEU A 119 6.90 13.05 6.74
N GLN A 120 6.22 13.76 7.65
CA GLN A 120 6.18 15.22 7.60
C GLN A 120 7.56 15.81 7.95
N LYS A 121 8.17 15.37 9.06
CA LYS A 121 9.50 15.86 9.50
C LYS A 121 10.62 15.62 8.50
N SER A 122 10.53 14.53 7.72
CA SER A 122 11.49 14.20 6.67
C SER A 122 11.26 14.94 5.35
N GLY A 123 10.18 15.72 5.23
CA GLY A 123 9.85 16.44 3.99
C GLY A 123 9.26 15.56 2.89
N VAL A 124 8.93 14.29 3.19
CA VAL A 124 8.30 13.37 2.22
C VAL A 124 6.92 13.89 1.81
N ILE A 125 6.12 14.37 2.78
CA ILE A 125 4.79 14.94 2.49
C ILE A 125 4.92 16.18 1.60
N ASP A 126 5.82 17.10 1.94
CA ASP A 126 6.04 18.31 1.16
C ASP A 126 6.50 18.00 -0.27
N SER A 127 7.33 16.96 -0.43
CA SER A 127 7.77 16.46 -1.75
C SER A 127 6.61 15.88 -2.57
N ILE A 128 5.72 15.09 -1.93
CA ILE A 128 4.52 14.55 -2.59
C ILE A 128 3.59 15.69 -3.01
N THR A 129 3.30 16.63 -2.11
CA THR A 129 2.45 17.80 -2.41
C THR A 129 3.06 18.68 -3.51
N GLY A 130 4.38 18.89 -3.49
CA GLY A 130 5.09 19.60 -4.55
C GLY A 130 4.95 18.93 -5.91
N PHE A 131 5.02 17.59 -5.96
CA PHE A 131 4.81 16.83 -7.18
C PHE A 131 3.37 16.90 -7.69
N LEU A 132 2.38 16.86 -6.80
CA LEU A 132 0.97 16.99 -7.17
C LEU A 132 0.69 18.32 -7.89
N ASN A 133 1.29 19.42 -7.43
CA ASN A 133 1.13 20.76 -8.02
C ASN A 133 1.68 20.90 -9.45
N ILE A 134 2.52 19.98 -9.91
CA ILE A 134 3.09 19.99 -11.28
C ILE A 134 2.56 18.84 -12.15
N SER A 135 1.70 17.99 -11.59
CA SER A 135 1.09 16.85 -12.27
C SER A 135 -0.35 17.16 -12.69
N SER A 136 -0.88 16.43 -13.67
CA SER A 136 -2.29 16.53 -14.03
C SER A 136 -3.15 15.81 -13.00
N ASP A 137 -4.08 16.54 -12.39
CA ASP A 137 -5.05 15.97 -11.46
C ASP A 137 -6.03 15.00 -12.13
N PRO A 138 -6.59 14.03 -11.38
CA PRO A 138 -7.74 13.25 -11.83
C PRO A 138 -8.90 14.16 -12.25
N ALA A 139 -9.77 13.69 -13.15
CA ALA A 139 -10.89 14.49 -13.62
C ALA A 139 -11.79 14.94 -12.45
N THR A 140 -12.06 16.25 -12.37
CA THR A 140 -12.70 16.88 -11.20
C THR A 140 -14.11 16.35 -10.91
N PHE A 141 -14.88 16.01 -11.93
CA PHE A 141 -16.20 15.39 -11.75
C PHE A 141 -16.11 13.98 -11.16
N ILE A 142 -15.02 13.25 -11.42
CA ILE A 142 -14.76 11.94 -10.81
C ILE A 142 -14.38 12.15 -9.35
N GLN A 143 -13.51 13.12 -9.05
CA GLN A 143 -13.19 13.49 -7.66
C GLN A 143 -14.46 13.84 -6.87
N ALA A 144 -15.36 14.62 -7.45
CA ALA A 144 -16.63 14.99 -6.83
C ALA A 144 -17.58 13.79 -6.60
N ALA A 145 -17.49 12.75 -7.44
CA ALA A 145 -18.29 11.54 -7.31
C ALA A 145 -17.79 10.58 -6.22
N ILE A 146 -16.52 10.70 -5.78
CA ILE A 146 -15.90 9.70 -4.90
C ILE A 146 -16.62 9.48 -3.57
N PRO A 147 -17.02 10.52 -2.80
CA PRO A 147 -17.77 10.30 -1.56
C PRO A 147 -19.05 9.48 -1.79
N GLN A 148 -19.78 9.78 -2.86
CA GLN A 148 -21.00 9.06 -3.24
C GLN A 148 -20.71 7.62 -3.66
N ILE A 149 -19.65 7.39 -4.44
CA ILE A 149 -19.22 6.04 -4.85
C ILE A 149 -18.86 5.20 -3.61
N LEU A 150 -18.05 5.74 -2.70
CA LEU A 150 -17.58 4.99 -1.53
C LEU A 150 -18.71 4.73 -0.51
N GLU A 151 -19.63 5.68 -0.31
CA GLU A 151 -20.69 5.56 0.70
C GLU A 151 -21.91 4.78 0.20
N ASN A 152 -22.29 4.93 -1.07
CA ASN A 152 -23.57 4.44 -1.59
C ASN A 152 -23.48 3.24 -2.54
N THR A 153 -22.28 2.75 -2.85
CA THR A 153 -22.15 1.47 -3.57
C THR A 153 -22.61 0.34 -2.67
N LYS A 154 -23.63 -0.39 -3.11
CA LYS A 154 -24.22 -1.50 -2.35
C LYS A 154 -23.40 -2.78 -2.52
N GLU A 155 -23.54 -3.69 -1.56
CA GLU A 155 -22.81 -4.97 -1.56
C GLU A 155 -23.17 -5.88 -2.75
N ASP A 156 -24.35 -5.76 -3.36
CA ASP A 156 -24.75 -6.53 -4.55
C ASP A 156 -23.98 -6.13 -5.83
N PHE A 157 -23.22 -5.03 -5.79
CA PHE A 157 -22.30 -4.66 -6.85
C PHE A 157 -21.00 -5.49 -6.81
N PHE A 158 -20.59 -6.01 -5.63
CA PHE A 158 -19.33 -6.73 -5.41
C PHE A 158 -19.54 -8.25 -5.46
#